data_AF-A0A9E0BDP0-F1
#
_entry.id   AF-A0A9E0BDP0-F1
#
_cell.length_a   1.000
_cell.length_b   1.000
_cell.length_c   1.000
_cell.angle_alpha   90.00
_cell.angle_beta   90.00
_cell.angle_gamma   90.00
#
_symmetry.space_group_name_H-M   'P 1'
#
loop_
_entity.id
_entity.type
_entity.pdbx_description
1 polymer ?
#
loop_
_entity_poly.entity_id
_entity_poly.type
_entity_poly.pdbx_seq_one_letter_code
_entity_poly.pdbx_strand_id
1 'polypeptide(L)'
;MKFTYSLILFGCIIPNIVNSQSAPLLLKDIYPGDDHSYAQGFATINGSLLFSANDGTNGIEFWKSDGTEAGTSMVKNIGPDAASYCVSVYGCGPEFIVMDDILYFRASDNIHGAEIWRSDGTDAGTYMVKDINAGVGDCSNSTFMSNQYFTVLDNVIYFAADGGGNNIELWRSDGTEAGTYLVKDFAV
;
A
#
# COMPACT_ATOMS: atom_id res chain seq x y z
N MET A 1 26.86 -34.56 8.80
CA MET A 1 27.85 -33.93 7.91
C MET A 1 28.20 -32.55 8.47
N LYS A 2 29.39 -32.07 8.16
CA LYS A 2 30.16 -30.98 8.80
C LYS A 2 29.48 -29.60 8.91
N PHE A 3 29.78 -28.94 10.03
CA PHE A 3 30.02 -27.51 10.37
C PHE A 3 29.55 -26.38 9.45
N THR A 4 29.17 -25.21 10.01
CA THR A 4 29.77 -23.87 9.74
C THR A 4 29.34 -22.83 10.82
N TYR A 5 30.14 -21.78 10.98
CA TYR A 5 30.48 -20.99 12.16
C TYR A 5 29.57 -19.79 12.51
N SER A 6 29.71 -19.39 13.78
CA SER A 6 29.22 -18.18 14.44
C SER A 6 29.67 -16.86 13.81
N LEU A 7 28.87 -15.80 14.01
CA LEU A 7 29.41 -14.45 14.23
C LEU A 7 28.75 -13.89 15.50
N ILE A 8 29.53 -13.84 16.58
CA ILE A 8 29.19 -13.19 17.84
C ILE A 8 29.97 -11.86 17.86
N LEU A 9 29.27 -10.73 18.03
CA LEU A 9 29.89 -9.50 18.50
C LEU A 9 29.43 -9.24 19.94
N PHE A 10 30.39 -9.25 20.87
CA PHE A 10 30.20 -8.76 22.24
C PHE A 10 30.54 -7.27 22.28
N GLY A 11 29.67 -6.49 22.93
CA GLY A 11 29.91 -5.08 23.21
C GLY A 11 29.14 -4.63 24.46
N CYS A 12 29.80 -4.73 25.60
CA CYS A 12 29.49 -4.14 26.90
C CYS A 12 28.29 -4.72 27.70
N ILE A 13 28.56 -4.91 28.98
CA ILE A 13 27.82 -5.74 29.94
C ILE A 13 26.61 -4.95 30.47
N ILE A 14 25.40 -5.47 30.22
CA ILE A 14 24.22 -5.19 31.04
C ILE A 14 23.74 -6.56 31.56
N PRO A 15 23.79 -6.85 32.86
CA PRO A 15 23.23 -8.09 33.38
C PRO A 15 21.70 -7.98 33.33
N ASN A 16 21.05 -9.01 32.78
CA ASN A 16 19.61 -9.17 32.57
C ASN A 16 19.05 -8.64 31.24
N ILE A 17 19.52 -9.19 30.12
CA ILE A 17 18.63 -9.36 28.97
C ILE A 17 18.15 -10.80 29.01
N VAL A 18 16.98 -11.00 29.61
CA VAL A 18 16.16 -12.15 29.23
C VAL A 18 15.93 -11.96 27.74
N ASN A 19 16.54 -12.82 26.94
CA ASN A 19 16.22 -12.93 25.53
C ASN A 19 14.82 -13.54 25.44
N SER A 20 13.79 -12.78 25.81
CA SER A 20 12.43 -13.11 25.42
C SER A 20 12.31 -12.60 24.00
N GLN A 21 12.66 -13.44 23.04
CA GLN A 21 11.97 -13.36 21.76
C GLN A 21 10.49 -13.54 22.12
N SER A 22 9.74 -12.44 22.24
CA SER A 22 8.31 -12.53 22.48
C SER A 22 7.75 -13.38 21.36
N ALA A 23 7.00 -14.43 21.72
CA ALA A 23 6.28 -15.20 20.72
C ALA A 23 5.51 -14.22 19.82
N PRO A 24 5.46 -14.46 18.49
CA PRO A 24 4.67 -13.61 17.61
C PRO A 24 3.26 -13.49 18.19
N LEU A 25 2.85 -12.26 18.45
CA LEU A 25 1.52 -11.94 18.96
C LEU A 25 0.61 -11.71 17.77
N LEU A 26 -0.51 -12.45 17.71
CA LEU A 26 -1.59 -12.11 16.81
C LEU A 26 -2.12 -10.74 17.23
N LEU A 27 -1.96 -9.73 16.36
CA LEU A 27 -2.51 -8.41 16.63
C LEU A 27 -4.03 -8.46 16.52
N LYS A 28 -4.55 -8.93 15.39
CA LYS A 28 -5.98 -9.05 15.17
C LYS A 28 -6.26 -10.12 14.14
N ASP A 29 -7.30 -10.91 14.38
CA ASP A 29 -7.91 -11.74 13.35
C ASP A 29 -8.86 -10.87 12.53
N ILE A 30 -8.40 -10.37 11.38
CA ILE A 30 -9.16 -9.42 10.56
C ILE A 30 -10.24 -10.16 9.75
N TYR A 31 -10.00 -11.40 9.34
CA TYR A 31 -10.98 -12.27 8.67
C TYR A 31 -11.13 -13.56 9.49
N PRO A 32 -12.03 -13.54 10.50
CA PRO A 32 -12.17 -14.67 11.41
C PRO A 32 -12.67 -15.96 10.73
N GLY A 33 -12.12 -17.09 11.16
CA GLY A 33 -12.46 -18.42 10.66
C GLY A 33 -11.26 -19.16 10.09
N ASP A 34 -11.50 -20.05 9.14
CA ASP A 34 -10.44 -20.79 8.43
C ASP A 34 -9.89 -20.01 7.20
N ASP A 35 -10.45 -18.84 6.92
CA ASP A 35 -10.06 -17.97 5.82
C ASP A 35 -8.82 -17.10 6.18
N HIS A 36 -8.34 -16.30 5.24
CA HIS A 36 -7.14 -15.48 5.41
C HIS A 36 -7.41 -14.02 5.03
N SER A 37 -6.87 -13.09 5.81
CA SER A 37 -6.97 -11.65 5.52
C SER A 37 -6.05 -11.18 4.38
N TYR A 38 -5.10 -12.01 3.94
CA TYR A 38 -4.14 -11.69 2.88
C TYR A 38 -3.51 -10.30 3.02
N ALA A 39 -3.01 -9.99 4.23
CA ALA A 39 -2.42 -8.68 4.52
C ALA A 39 -1.21 -8.40 3.62
N GLN A 40 -1.20 -7.27 2.92
CA GLN A 40 -0.24 -6.95 1.87
C GLN A 40 0.07 -5.46 1.83
N GLY A 41 1.23 -5.11 1.24
CA GLY A 41 1.75 -3.75 1.10
C GLY A 41 1.90 -3.09 2.45
N PHE A 42 3.10 -3.12 3.02
CA PHE A 42 3.33 -2.62 4.38
C PHE A 42 4.16 -1.35 4.32
N ALA A 43 3.68 -0.29 4.96
CA ALA A 43 4.44 0.94 5.14
C ALA A 43 4.16 1.54 6.52
N THR A 44 5.09 2.35 7.01
CA THR A 44 4.91 3.05 8.29
C THR A 44 4.89 4.55 8.08
N ILE A 45 3.88 5.22 8.63
CA ILE A 45 3.83 6.68 8.76
C ILE A 45 3.36 7.03 10.17
N ASN A 46 3.92 8.09 10.76
CA ASN A 46 3.49 8.62 12.07
C ASN A 46 3.32 7.56 13.19
N GLY A 47 4.20 6.55 13.21
CA GLY A 47 4.16 5.47 14.20
C GLY A 47 3.08 4.41 14.00
N SER A 48 2.32 4.45 12.90
CA SER A 48 1.36 3.42 12.50
C SER A 48 1.92 2.59 11.35
N LEU A 49 1.66 1.28 11.37
CA LEU A 49 1.79 0.38 10.23
C LEU A 49 0.51 0.47 9.40
N LEU A 50 0.59 0.80 8.12
CA LEU A 50 -0.52 0.82 7.18
C LEU A 50 -0.35 -0.32 6.19
N PHE A 51 -1.46 -0.95 5.85
CA PHE A 51 -1.51 -2.13 5.00
C PHE A 51 -2.89 -2.35 4.41
N SER A 52 -2.96 -3.22 3.41
CA SER A 52 -4.22 -3.71 2.88
C SER A 52 -4.59 -5.05 3.51
N ALA A 53 -5.88 -5.30 3.75
CA ALA A 53 -6.34 -6.58 4.26
C ALA A 53 -7.83 -6.83 3.95
N ASN A 54 -8.18 -8.10 3.77
CA ASN A 54 -9.55 -8.58 3.64
C ASN A 54 -10.16 -8.89 5.02
N ASP A 55 -11.37 -8.42 5.27
CA ASP A 55 -12.15 -8.72 6.49
C ASP A 55 -13.32 -9.67 6.28
N GLY A 56 -13.46 -10.22 5.07
CA GLY A 56 -14.54 -11.12 4.68
C GLY A 56 -15.90 -10.45 4.46
N THR A 57 -16.01 -9.14 4.70
CA THR A 57 -17.26 -8.37 4.54
C THR A 57 -17.15 -7.30 3.47
N ASN A 58 -16.06 -6.53 3.49
CA ASN A 58 -15.81 -5.39 2.61
C ASN A 58 -14.81 -5.71 1.49
N GLY A 59 -14.20 -6.90 1.51
CA GLY A 59 -13.10 -7.24 0.59
C GLY A 59 -11.77 -6.67 1.08
N ILE A 60 -10.77 -6.57 0.19
CA ILE A 60 -9.45 -6.03 0.53
C ILE A 60 -9.54 -4.52 0.60
N GLU A 61 -9.43 -3.98 1.81
CA GLU A 61 -9.53 -2.55 2.09
C GLU A 61 -8.27 -2.01 2.77
N PHE A 62 -8.24 -0.72 3.10
CA PHE A 62 -7.09 -0.04 3.69
C PHE A 62 -7.15 -0.01 5.22
N TRP A 63 -6.10 -0.48 5.88
CA TRP A 63 -6.01 -0.73 7.32
C TRP A 63 -4.78 -0.08 7.95
N LYS A 64 -4.83 0.07 9.27
CA LYS A 64 -3.68 0.45 10.09
C LYS A 64 -3.57 -0.36 11.38
N SER A 65 -2.38 -0.35 11.97
CA SER A 65 -2.07 -0.91 13.28
C SER A 65 -1.01 -0.08 13.99
N ASP A 66 -1.12 0.06 15.32
CA ASP A 66 -0.07 0.59 16.20
C ASP A 66 0.76 -0.52 16.87
N GLY A 67 0.58 -1.78 16.44
CA GLY A 67 1.18 -2.95 17.08
C GLY A 67 0.33 -3.56 18.19
N THR A 68 -0.91 -3.11 18.38
CA THR A 68 -1.88 -3.70 19.33
C THR A 68 -3.17 -4.15 18.64
N GLU A 69 -3.92 -5.05 19.26
CA GLU A 69 -5.25 -5.45 18.77
C GLU A 69 -6.21 -4.27 18.68
N ALA A 70 -6.26 -3.46 19.73
CA ALA A 70 -7.15 -2.30 19.84
C ALA A 70 -6.82 -1.19 18.82
N GLY A 71 -5.53 -1.00 18.52
CA GLY A 71 -5.07 -0.06 17.51
C GLY A 71 -5.09 -0.60 16.08
N THR A 72 -5.55 -1.84 15.86
CA THR A 72 -5.70 -2.43 14.52
C THR A 72 -7.12 -2.22 13.99
N SER A 73 -7.28 -1.35 13.00
CA SER A 73 -8.57 -0.94 12.45
C SER A 73 -8.51 -0.57 10.98
N MET A 74 -9.65 -0.66 10.28
CA MET A 74 -9.81 -0.13 8.93
C MET A 74 -9.65 1.41 8.97
N VAL A 75 -8.90 1.95 8.02
CA VAL A 75 -8.76 3.39 7.81
C VAL A 75 -9.87 3.89 6.91
N LYS A 76 -10.12 3.19 5.79
CA LYS A 76 -11.14 3.54 4.82
C LYS A 76 -11.60 2.30 4.04
N ASN A 77 -12.91 2.21 3.82
CA ASN A 77 -13.49 1.33 2.81
C ASN A 77 -13.54 2.13 1.50
N ILE A 78 -12.59 1.89 0.62
CA ILE A 78 -12.41 2.66 -0.61
C ILE A 78 -13.39 2.18 -1.68
N GLY A 79 -13.63 0.86 -1.80
CA GLY A 79 -14.52 0.29 -2.81
C GLY A 79 -15.64 -0.58 -2.21
N PRO A 80 -16.76 0.02 -1.75
CA PRO A 80 -17.72 -0.62 -0.84
C PRO A 80 -18.59 -1.78 -1.36
N ASP A 81 -18.41 -2.28 -2.59
CA ASP A 81 -19.33 -3.24 -3.23
C ASP A 81 -18.75 -4.65 -3.49
N ALA A 82 -17.93 -5.15 -2.55
CA ALA A 82 -17.61 -6.58 -2.36
C ALA A 82 -16.89 -7.34 -3.50
N ALA A 83 -16.27 -6.63 -4.44
CA ALA A 83 -15.33 -7.20 -5.40
C ALA A 83 -14.14 -6.26 -5.66
N SER A 84 -13.76 -5.45 -4.66
CA SER A 84 -12.60 -4.56 -4.76
C SER A 84 -11.31 -5.38 -4.84
N TYR A 85 -11.01 -5.81 -6.06
CA TYR A 85 -9.80 -6.52 -6.46
C TYR A 85 -8.59 -5.58 -6.62
N CYS A 86 -8.74 -4.31 -6.26
CA CYS A 86 -7.85 -3.24 -6.69
C CYS A 86 -6.89 -2.73 -5.62
N VAL A 87 -7.11 -3.10 -4.35
CA VAL A 87 -6.10 -2.84 -3.32
C VAL A 87 -5.03 -3.96 -3.34
N SER A 88 -5.34 -5.16 -3.82
CA SER A 88 -4.34 -6.15 -4.24
C SER A 88 -5.00 -7.38 -4.87
N VAL A 89 -4.74 -7.67 -6.14
CA VAL A 89 -4.90 -9.02 -6.69
C VAL A 89 -3.70 -9.34 -7.58
N TYR A 90 -3.11 -10.51 -7.32
CA TYR A 90 -2.11 -11.24 -8.11
C TYR A 90 -1.24 -10.38 -9.05
N GLY A 91 -0.19 -9.76 -8.50
CA GLY A 91 0.82 -9.03 -9.28
C GLY A 91 0.62 -7.51 -9.33
N CYS A 92 -0.49 -7.00 -8.81
CA CYS A 92 -0.75 -5.58 -8.57
C CYS A 92 -0.74 -5.29 -7.06
N GLY A 93 0.36 -5.60 -6.37
CA GLY A 93 0.47 -5.33 -4.93
C GLY A 93 0.29 -3.84 -4.63
N PRO A 94 -0.08 -3.46 -3.39
CA PRO A 94 -0.09 -2.06 -3.01
C PRO A 94 1.36 -1.57 -3.07
N GLU A 95 1.71 -0.84 -4.12
CA GLU A 95 2.95 -0.11 -4.14
C GLU A 95 2.79 1.07 -3.23
N PHE A 96 3.32 0.90 -2.03
CA PHE A 96 3.30 1.90 -0.99
C PHE A 96 4.60 2.69 -1.08
N ILE A 97 4.47 4.00 -1.27
CA ILE A 97 5.59 4.92 -1.18
C ILE A 97 5.26 6.01 -0.16
N VAL A 98 6.23 6.37 0.66
CA VAL A 98 6.08 7.46 1.63
C VAL A 98 6.85 8.67 1.15
N MET A 99 6.20 9.82 1.14
CA MET A 99 6.79 11.13 0.87
C MET A 99 6.21 12.12 1.90
N ASP A 100 7.05 12.82 2.65
CA ASP A 100 6.65 13.75 3.71
C ASP A 100 5.62 13.19 4.71
N ASP A 101 5.86 11.98 5.24
CA ASP A 101 4.96 11.28 6.18
C ASP A 101 3.54 11.00 5.64
N ILE A 102 3.34 11.14 4.33
CA ILE A 102 2.13 10.77 3.62
C ILE A 102 2.40 9.50 2.82
N LEU A 103 1.52 8.52 2.98
CA LEU A 103 1.52 7.33 2.16
C LEU A 103 0.82 7.62 0.84
N TYR A 104 1.46 7.25 -0.27
CA TYR A 104 0.86 7.22 -1.59
C TYR A 104 0.80 5.78 -2.08
N PHE A 105 -0.30 5.46 -2.73
CA PHE A 105 -0.59 4.11 -3.15
C PHE A 105 -1.61 4.14 -4.27
N ARG A 106 -1.86 2.98 -4.86
CA ARG A 106 -2.88 2.81 -5.88
C ARG A 106 -4.12 2.15 -5.29
N ALA A 107 -5.29 2.67 -5.62
CA ALA A 107 -6.57 2.08 -5.21
C ALA A 107 -7.67 2.44 -6.21
N SER A 108 -8.78 1.70 -6.15
CA SER A 108 -10.00 1.96 -6.92
C SER A 108 -11.18 2.08 -5.99
N ASP A 109 -12.02 3.08 -6.24
CA ASP A 109 -13.32 3.26 -5.59
C ASP A 109 -14.49 2.64 -6.37
N ASN A 110 -14.18 1.83 -7.39
CA ASN A 110 -15.12 1.24 -8.35
C ASN A 110 -15.87 2.25 -9.23
N ILE A 111 -15.51 3.54 -9.17
CA ILE A 111 -16.09 4.61 -10.00
C ILE A 111 -15.05 5.13 -11.00
N HIS A 112 -13.82 5.35 -10.53
CA HIS A 112 -12.72 5.97 -11.30
C HIS A 112 -11.63 4.96 -11.70
N GLY A 113 -11.85 3.67 -11.47
CA GLY A 113 -10.80 2.66 -11.66
C GLY A 113 -9.62 2.86 -10.72
N ALA A 114 -8.51 2.18 -10.99
CA ALA A 114 -7.34 2.19 -10.11
C ALA A 114 -6.40 3.37 -10.39
N GLU A 115 -6.43 4.34 -9.47
CA GLU A 115 -5.81 5.67 -9.56
C GLU A 115 -4.77 5.91 -8.45
N ILE A 116 -4.08 7.06 -8.46
CA ILE A 116 -3.19 7.46 -7.37
C ILE A 116 -3.98 8.02 -6.18
N TRP A 117 -3.79 7.42 -5.01
CA TRP A 117 -4.38 7.80 -3.74
C TRP A 117 -3.31 8.20 -2.74
N ARG A 118 -3.73 8.95 -1.72
CA ARG A 118 -2.88 9.29 -0.57
C ARG A 118 -3.57 9.00 0.75
N SER A 119 -2.79 8.87 1.82
CA SER A 119 -3.25 8.77 3.20
C SER A 119 -2.26 9.36 4.20
N ASP A 120 -2.77 10.05 5.22
CA ASP A 120 -2.03 10.41 6.45
C ASP A 120 -2.31 9.44 7.62
N GLY A 121 -3.01 8.33 7.37
CA GLY A 121 -3.45 7.35 8.37
C GLY A 121 -4.82 7.62 8.99
N THR A 122 -5.53 8.65 8.51
CA THR A 122 -6.92 8.96 8.87
C THR A 122 -7.86 8.78 7.67
N ASP A 123 -9.14 8.52 7.92
CA ASP A 123 -10.14 8.44 6.84
C ASP A 123 -10.24 9.75 6.04
N ALA A 124 -10.26 10.89 6.72
CA ALA A 124 -10.36 12.22 6.11
C ALA A 124 -9.12 12.56 5.26
N GLY A 125 -7.94 12.16 5.70
CA GLY A 125 -6.70 12.31 4.95
C GLY A 125 -6.49 11.24 3.89
N THR A 126 -7.42 10.29 3.72
CA THR A 126 -7.37 9.22 2.72
C THR A 126 -8.29 9.53 1.54
N TYR A 127 -7.71 9.89 0.40
CA TYR A 127 -8.45 10.30 -0.81
C TYR A 127 -7.62 10.15 -2.10
N MET A 128 -8.33 10.09 -3.24
CA MET A 128 -7.74 10.09 -4.58
C MET A 128 -7.07 11.43 -4.88
N VAL A 129 -5.80 11.42 -5.28
CA VAL A 129 -5.06 12.64 -5.61
C VAL A 129 -5.52 13.19 -6.96
N LYS A 130 -5.73 12.31 -7.94
CA LYS A 130 -6.20 12.65 -9.28
C LYS A 130 -6.79 11.43 -9.97
N ASP A 131 -7.88 11.65 -10.71
CA ASP A 131 -8.40 10.72 -11.72
C ASP A 131 -7.59 10.91 -13.01
N ILE A 132 -6.63 10.04 -13.27
CA ILE A 132 -5.74 10.09 -14.44
C ILE A 132 -6.39 9.40 -15.64
N ASN A 133 -6.99 8.22 -15.43
CA ASN A 133 -7.66 7.45 -16.46
C ASN A 133 -9.19 7.45 -16.24
N ALA A 134 -9.83 8.53 -16.68
CA ALA A 134 -11.26 8.72 -16.46
C ALA A 134 -12.10 7.53 -16.97
N GLY A 135 -12.81 6.88 -16.05
CA GLY A 135 -13.76 5.82 -16.33
C GLY A 135 -13.66 4.66 -15.34
N VAL A 136 -14.52 3.66 -15.52
CA VAL A 136 -14.48 2.42 -14.73
C VAL A 136 -13.37 1.52 -15.28
N GLY A 137 -12.13 1.96 -15.15
CA GLY A 137 -10.97 1.16 -15.53
C GLY A 137 -10.93 -0.11 -14.68
N ASP A 138 -11.11 -1.27 -15.31
CA ASP A 138 -11.12 -2.55 -14.62
C ASP A 138 -9.70 -2.94 -14.18
N CYS A 139 -9.51 -3.22 -12.90
CA CYS A 139 -8.24 -3.65 -12.34
C CYS A 139 -7.78 -5.01 -12.90
N SER A 140 -8.70 -5.79 -13.47
CA SER A 140 -8.46 -7.13 -14.01
C SER A 140 -8.00 -7.17 -15.47
N ASN A 141 -8.24 -6.11 -16.25
CA ASN A 141 -8.02 -6.13 -17.69
C ASN A 141 -6.66 -5.55 -18.13
N SER A 142 -5.75 -5.36 -17.17
CA SER A 142 -4.43 -4.83 -17.45
C SER A 142 -3.34 -5.86 -17.20
N THR A 143 -3.11 -6.66 -18.23
CA THR A 143 -1.81 -7.32 -18.45
C THR A 143 -0.64 -6.32 -18.56
N PHE A 144 -0.91 -5.02 -18.53
CA PHE A 144 0.04 -3.91 -18.58
C PHE A 144 0.34 -3.27 -17.20
N MET A 145 -0.40 -3.61 -16.13
CA MET A 145 -0.35 -2.94 -14.81
C MET A 145 0.61 -3.59 -13.80
N SER A 146 1.32 -4.66 -14.17
CA SER A 146 2.09 -5.47 -13.22
C SER A 146 3.46 -4.91 -12.78
N ASN A 147 3.84 -3.69 -13.19
CA ASN A 147 5.15 -3.08 -12.87
C ASN A 147 5.12 -1.54 -12.71
N GLN A 148 4.14 -0.97 -12.02
CA GLN A 148 4.00 0.51 -11.95
C GLN A 148 4.72 1.17 -10.77
N TYR A 149 5.96 0.77 -10.47
CA TYR A 149 6.75 1.25 -9.34
C TYR A 149 6.68 2.76 -9.12
N PHE A 150 6.11 3.17 -7.99
CA PHE A 150 6.38 4.49 -7.43
C PHE A 150 7.87 4.63 -7.08
N THR A 151 8.45 5.77 -7.38
CA THR A 151 9.74 6.20 -6.83
C THR A 151 9.68 7.67 -6.45
N VAL A 152 10.48 8.09 -5.47
CA VAL A 152 10.57 9.50 -5.06
C VAL A 152 11.93 10.05 -5.43
N LEU A 153 11.94 11.20 -6.11
CA LEU A 153 13.12 12.00 -6.40
C LEU A 153 12.81 13.45 -6.05
N ASP A 154 13.62 14.06 -5.18
CA ASP A 154 13.49 15.47 -4.79
C ASP A 154 12.06 15.89 -4.39
N ASN A 155 11.42 15.07 -3.56
CA ASN A 155 10.04 15.28 -3.07
C ASN A 155 8.98 15.30 -4.18
N VAL A 156 9.23 14.53 -5.23
CA VAL A 156 8.30 14.28 -6.31
C VAL A 156 8.21 12.77 -6.53
N ILE A 157 6.98 12.27 -6.55
CA ILE A 157 6.67 10.89 -6.90
C ILE A 157 6.67 10.78 -8.42
N TYR A 158 7.37 9.78 -8.94
CA TYR A 158 7.34 9.38 -10.34
C TYR A 158 6.77 7.97 -10.43
N PHE A 159 5.90 7.75 -11.42
CA PHE A 159 5.23 6.48 -11.63
C PHE A 159 4.76 6.33 -13.07
N ALA A 160 4.42 5.11 -13.44
CA ALA A 160 3.85 4.78 -14.72
C ALA A 160 2.32 4.77 -14.62
N ALA A 161 1.61 5.42 -15.53
CA ALA A 161 0.14 5.41 -15.59
C ALA A 161 -0.38 5.58 -17.03
N ASP A 162 -1.59 5.09 -17.28
CA ASP A 162 -2.30 5.32 -18.55
C ASP A 162 -3.22 6.54 -18.42
N GLY A 163 -3.05 7.54 -19.29
CA GLY A 163 -3.85 8.77 -19.29
C GLY A 163 -5.17 8.69 -20.09
N GLY A 164 -5.70 7.49 -20.34
CA GLY A 164 -6.94 7.27 -21.10
C GLY A 164 -6.72 6.90 -22.58
N GLY A 165 -5.51 6.53 -22.97
CA GLY A 165 -5.13 6.20 -24.34
C GLY A 165 -4.79 4.72 -24.57
N ASN A 166 -4.84 3.88 -23.52
CA ASN A 166 -4.20 2.56 -23.51
C ASN A 166 -2.68 2.62 -23.74
N ASN A 167 -2.04 3.70 -23.28
CA ASN A 167 -0.59 3.87 -23.34
C ASN A 167 -0.06 4.21 -21.95
N ILE A 168 0.93 3.46 -21.47
CA ILE A 168 1.55 3.71 -20.17
C ILE A 168 2.71 4.69 -20.34
N GLU A 169 2.65 5.78 -19.59
CA GLU A 169 3.61 6.87 -19.70
C GLU A 169 4.17 7.29 -18.34
N LEU A 170 5.21 8.14 -18.34
CA LEU A 170 5.81 8.65 -17.12
C LEU A 170 5.00 9.82 -16.56
N TRP A 171 4.42 9.64 -15.39
CA TRP A 171 3.72 10.66 -14.63
C TRP A 171 4.54 11.12 -13.43
N ARG A 172 4.22 12.32 -12.94
CA ARG A 172 4.70 12.81 -11.65
C ARG A 172 3.57 13.28 -10.75
N SER A 173 3.85 13.34 -9.44
CA SER A 173 3.00 13.98 -8.42
C SER A 173 3.85 14.62 -7.31
N ASP A 174 3.48 15.82 -6.86
CA ASP A 174 3.92 16.38 -5.56
C ASP A 174 2.87 16.15 -4.45
N GLY A 175 1.91 15.26 -4.71
CA GLY A 175 0.82 14.95 -3.80
C GLY A 175 -0.42 15.84 -3.92
N THR A 176 -0.40 16.82 -4.82
CA THR A 176 -1.59 17.62 -5.17
C THR A 176 -2.14 17.23 -6.54
N GLU A 177 -3.42 17.48 -6.79
CA GLU A 177 -4.04 17.23 -8.10
C GLU A 177 -3.37 18.04 -9.21
N ALA A 178 -3.09 19.33 -8.97
CA ALA A 178 -2.45 20.22 -9.94
C ALA A 178 -0.98 19.84 -10.23
N GLY A 179 -0.28 19.35 -9.21
CA GLY A 179 1.07 18.82 -9.34
C GLY A 179 1.13 17.39 -9.85
N THR A 180 -0.02 16.77 -10.13
CA THR A 180 -0.10 15.43 -10.72
C THR A 180 -0.33 15.52 -12.22
N TYR A 181 0.70 15.26 -13.02
CA TYR A 181 0.63 15.40 -14.48
C TYR A 181 1.64 14.52 -15.22
N LEU A 182 1.33 14.28 -16.49
CA LEU A 182 2.20 13.58 -17.44
C LEU A 182 3.52 14.35 -17.62
N VAL A 183 4.65 13.71 -17.32
CA VAL A 183 5.98 14.33 -17.50
C VAL A 183 6.25 14.54 -18.97
N LYS A 184 5.97 13.52 -19.80
CA LYS A 184 6.15 13.55 -21.24
C LYS A 184 5.42 12.39 -21.91
N ASP A 185 4.77 12.70 -23.03
CA ASP A 185 4.22 11.72 -23.96
C ASP A 185 5.38 11.06 -24.75
N PHE A 186 5.43 9.72 -24.71
CA PHE A 186 6.44 8.92 -25.41
C PHE A 186 5.85 8.11 -26.57
N ALA A 187 4.53 8.13 -26.76
CA ALA A 187 3.93 7.59 -27.96
C ALA A 187 4.27 8.49 -29.16
N VAL A 188 4.60 7.85 -30.28
CA VAL A 188 4.90 8.50 -31.56
C VAL A 188 3.92 8.02 -32.61
#